data_AF-A0A520HGI3-F1
#
_entry.id   AF-A0A520HGI3-F1
#
_cell.length_a   1.000
_cell.length_b   1.000
_cell.length_c   1.000
_cell.angle_alpha   90.00
_cell.angle_beta   90.00
_cell.angle_gamma   90.00
#
_symmetry.space_group_name_H-M   'P 1'
#
loop_
_entity.id
_entity.type
_entity.pdbx_description
1 polymer ?
#
loop_
_entity_poly.entity_id
_entity_poly.type
_entity_poly.pdbx_seq_one_letter_code
_entity_poly.pdbx_strand_id
1 'polypeptide(L)'
;MRGIKPRLYATSKRVCSGGETCSTDLAEQWSSYVNFFNKYGPTEATVNVSYHQYDRRKQYEGQLPIGKPLPNTQLYILDASDNPVAVGLPGELHIGGIQVARGYLNKSELTSAKFIVNPFGERGSRLYKTGDLARWLPDGNIEYLGRTDNQVKIRGYRVELGEIETILSQHLSIRQSVVVAKDDGIGGKRLVAYVVPEAEFTTVAITQYLKSKLPDHMIPSSIVQLLALPLTLHGKIDRESLLNASSERPELAVPYKAPKTTTEKQICMLWTSLLQLDRVGINDNFFELGGNSLLAIKTVSSLQEVHNYRLPIASLYQSPTVEGIARFLEGRNENNLPLATQKHKTSASVHEIAVIGMAGRFPGANTIDELWDVLKDGKETIRFFSDQELDSSISQP
;
A
#
# COMPACT_ATOMS: atom_id res chain seq x y z
N MET A 1 -0.27 -1.00 10.32
CA MET A 1 -0.62 -0.92 11.75
C MET A 1 -2.11 -0.73 12.02
N ARG A 2 -2.90 -0.18 11.09
CA ARG A 2 -4.36 -0.09 11.26
C ARG A 2 -4.99 -1.48 11.42
N GLY A 3 -5.96 -1.60 12.32
CA GLY A 3 -6.67 -2.86 12.62
C GLY A 3 -5.99 -3.76 13.66
N ILE A 4 -4.76 -3.44 14.08
CA ILE A 4 -4.08 -4.14 15.18
C ILE A 4 -4.48 -3.49 16.51
N LYS A 5 -4.79 -4.29 17.53
CA LYS A 5 -5.15 -3.79 18.86
C LYS A 5 -3.89 -3.69 19.74
N PRO A 6 -3.38 -2.49 20.07
CA PRO A 6 -2.10 -2.34 20.78
C PRO A 6 -2.04 -3.07 22.13
N ARG A 7 -3.18 -3.16 22.82
CA ARG A 7 -3.33 -3.90 24.10
C ARG A 7 -2.89 -5.37 24.03
N LEU A 8 -2.95 -6.00 22.85
CA LEU A 8 -2.53 -7.39 22.68
C LEU A 8 -1.00 -7.55 22.64
N TYR A 9 -0.26 -6.45 22.56
CA TYR A 9 1.19 -6.41 22.44
C TYR A 9 1.83 -5.66 23.62
N ALA A 10 1.22 -5.76 24.81
CA ALA A 10 1.59 -5.00 26.01
C ALA A 10 3.05 -5.21 26.49
N THR A 11 3.74 -6.25 26.02
CA THR A 11 5.16 -6.49 26.31
C THR A 11 6.10 -5.66 25.41
N SER A 12 5.59 -5.10 24.31
CA SER A 12 6.38 -4.28 23.41
C SER A 12 6.71 -2.93 24.06
N LYS A 13 8.00 -2.58 24.09
CA LYS A 13 8.43 -1.29 24.69
C LYS A 13 8.44 -0.14 23.68
N ARG A 14 8.61 -0.46 22.39
CA ARG A 14 8.77 0.51 21.30
C ARG A 14 8.11 -0.01 20.02
N VAL A 15 7.44 0.88 19.31
CA VAL A 15 6.89 0.62 17.97
C VAL A 15 7.33 1.74 17.05
N CYS A 16 7.76 1.37 15.85
CA CYS A 16 8.21 2.31 14.83
C CYS A 16 7.29 2.19 13.62
N SER A 17 6.66 3.28 13.23
CA SER A 17 5.94 3.41 11.97
C SER A 17 6.81 4.16 10.97
N GLY A 18 6.69 3.83 9.69
CA GLY A 18 7.43 4.47 8.62
C GLY A 18 6.96 3.97 7.27
N GLY A 19 7.44 4.61 6.21
CA GLY A 19 7.05 4.26 4.84
C GLY A 19 5.79 4.95 4.35
N GLU A 20 4.93 5.49 5.22
CA GLU A 20 3.76 6.33 4.88
C GLU A 20 3.62 7.49 5.88
N THR A 21 2.75 8.46 5.59
CA THR A 21 2.41 9.49 6.56
C THR A 21 1.72 8.84 7.77
N CYS A 22 2.10 9.26 8.97
CA CYS A 22 1.55 8.72 10.20
C CYS A 22 0.49 9.68 10.75
N SER A 23 -0.76 9.24 10.84
CA SER A 23 -1.80 10.05 11.47
C SER A 23 -1.59 10.17 12.98
N THR A 24 -2.02 11.30 13.55
CA THR A 24 -2.01 11.51 15.00
C THR A 24 -2.82 10.44 15.73
N ASP A 25 -4.02 10.10 15.24
CA ASP A 25 -4.89 9.09 15.84
C ASP A 25 -4.22 7.72 15.98
N LEU A 26 -3.46 7.31 14.96
CA LEU A 26 -2.73 6.05 15.00
C LEU A 26 -1.65 6.10 16.09
N ALA A 27 -0.89 7.19 16.15
CA ALA A 27 0.13 7.35 17.17
C ALA A 27 -0.45 7.39 18.58
N GLU A 28 -1.56 8.11 18.78
CA GLU A 28 -2.25 8.22 20.06
C GLU A 28 -2.73 6.84 20.55
N GLN A 29 -3.38 6.07 19.67
CA GLN A 29 -3.87 4.73 19.96
C GLN A 29 -2.76 3.80 20.47
N TRP A 30 -1.56 3.88 19.89
CA TRP A 30 -0.42 3.06 20.28
C TRP A 30 0.36 3.63 21.47
N SER A 31 0.48 4.95 21.57
CA SER A 31 1.29 5.64 22.59
C SER A 31 0.83 5.41 24.03
N SER A 32 -0.41 4.97 24.22
CA SER A 32 -0.94 4.58 25.52
C SER A 32 -0.31 3.28 26.06
N TYR A 33 0.35 2.51 25.20
CA TYR A 33 0.90 1.19 25.53
C TYR A 33 2.41 1.10 25.32
N VAL A 34 2.96 1.84 24.34
CA VAL A 34 4.35 1.72 23.91
C VAL A 34 4.94 3.09 23.60
N ASN A 35 6.28 3.20 23.60
CA ASN A 35 6.91 4.38 23.00
C ASN A 35 6.75 4.31 21.48
N PHE A 36 6.00 5.26 20.92
CA PHE A 36 5.70 5.29 19.50
C PHE A 36 6.64 6.23 18.76
N PHE A 37 7.21 5.77 17.66
CA PHE A 37 8.13 6.52 16.81
C PHE A 37 7.60 6.55 15.38
N ASN A 38 7.50 7.75 14.81
CA ASN A 38 7.40 7.92 13.38
C ASN A 38 8.82 8.00 12.80
N LYS A 39 9.11 7.25 11.74
CA LYS A 39 10.40 7.21 11.07
C LYS A 39 10.24 7.51 9.61
N TYR A 40 11.25 8.17 9.05
CA TYR A 40 11.29 8.52 7.65
C TYR A 40 12.67 8.22 7.07
N GLY A 41 12.67 7.64 5.89
CA GLY A 41 13.83 7.63 5.00
C GLY A 41 13.52 6.92 3.69
N PRO A 42 14.13 7.38 2.59
CA PRO A 42 14.12 6.65 1.33
C PRO A 42 15.15 5.53 1.35
N THR A 43 14.98 4.54 0.47
CA THR A 43 15.94 3.45 0.27
C THR A 43 17.35 3.96 -0.06
N GLU A 44 17.42 5.04 -0.83
CA GLU A 44 18.65 5.71 -1.27
C GLU A 44 19.43 6.38 -0.13
N ALA A 45 18.87 6.44 1.08
CA ALA A 45 19.55 6.93 2.27
C ALA A 45 19.50 5.93 3.44
N THR A 46 19.50 4.63 3.12
CA THR A 46 19.67 3.53 4.08
C THR A 46 18.55 3.45 5.13
N VAL A 47 17.36 3.05 4.69
CA VAL A 47 16.18 2.72 5.52
C VAL A 47 15.54 3.94 6.19
N ASN A 48 16.20 4.59 7.15
CA ASN A 48 15.67 5.76 7.87
C ASN A 48 16.76 6.80 8.07
N VAL A 49 16.40 8.08 7.95
CA VAL A 49 17.28 9.23 8.12
C VAL A 49 16.80 10.17 9.21
N SER A 50 15.53 10.07 9.60
CA SER A 50 14.96 10.86 10.68
C SER A 50 13.94 10.06 11.49
N TYR A 51 13.69 10.54 12.69
CA TYR A 51 12.60 10.04 13.51
C TYR A 51 11.97 11.14 14.36
N HIS A 52 10.71 10.93 14.69
CA HIS A 52 9.94 11.69 15.66
C HIS A 52 9.39 10.72 16.72
N GLN A 53 9.69 10.97 17.99
CA GLN A 53 9.03 10.27 19.09
C GLN A 53 7.75 11.00 19.45
N TYR A 54 6.62 10.29 19.44
CA TYR A 54 5.35 10.88 19.82
C TYR A 54 5.38 11.31 21.30
N ASP A 55 5.16 12.60 21.55
CA ASP A 55 5.02 13.17 22.89
C ASP A 55 3.55 13.41 23.22
N ARG A 56 2.99 12.63 24.14
CA ARG A 56 1.58 12.71 24.58
C ARG A 56 1.19 14.05 25.20
N ARG A 57 2.16 14.90 25.55
CA ARG A 57 1.92 16.24 26.13
C ARG A 57 1.76 17.32 25.07
N LYS A 58 2.10 17.01 23.81
CA LYS A 58 1.96 17.92 22.67
C LYS A 58 0.69 17.62 21.89
N GLN A 59 0.10 18.66 21.30
CA GLN A 59 -0.95 18.52 20.30
C GLN A 59 -0.31 18.44 18.91
N TYR A 60 -0.85 17.56 18.07
CA TYR A 60 -0.46 17.38 16.68
C TYR A 60 -1.70 17.47 15.80
N GLU A 61 -1.66 18.29 14.75
CA GLU A 61 -2.76 18.44 13.82
C GLU A 61 -2.56 17.53 12.61
N GLY A 62 -3.49 16.59 12.40
CA GLY A 62 -3.52 15.71 11.23
C GLY A 62 -2.46 14.59 11.21
N GLN A 63 -1.19 14.95 11.02
CA GLN A 63 -0.10 13.99 10.81
C GLN A 63 1.10 14.31 11.71
N LEU A 64 1.84 13.26 12.09
CA LEU A 64 3.09 13.43 12.82
C LEU A 64 4.20 13.96 11.92
N PRO A 65 5.06 14.85 12.43
CA PRO A 65 6.31 15.22 11.78
C PRO A 65 7.17 13.99 11.48
N ILE A 66 8.03 14.10 10.46
CA ILE A 66 9.08 13.10 10.18
C ILE A 66 10.30 13.30 11.09
N GLY A 67 10.32 14.40 11.85
CA GLY A 67 11.15 14.58 13.03
C GLY A 67 12.53 15.16 12.74
N LYS A 68 13.54 14.66 13.45
CA LYS A 68 14.92 15.19 13.44
C LYS A 68 15.89 14.19 12.81
N PRO A 69 16.99 14.66 12.19
CA PRO A 69 17.99 13.79 11.59
C PRO A 69 18.58 12.80 12.61
N LEU A 70 18.86 11.59 12.15
CA LEU A 70 19.69 10.62 12.86
C LEU A 70 21.16 11.07 12.91
N PRO A 71 21.97 10.54 13.84
CA PRO A 71 23.40 10.80 13.87
C PRO A 71 24.07 10.61 12.51
N ASN A 72 25.07 11.45 12.21
CA ASN A 72 25.85 11.44 10.96
C ASN A 72 25.01 11.59 9.68
N THR A 73 23.79 12.12 9.80
CA THR A 73 22.88 12.41 8.69
C THR A 73 22.56 13.89 8.66
N GLN A 74 22.54 14.48 7.47
CA GLN A 74 22.21 15.88 7.28
C GLN A 74 20.92 15.98 6.46
N LEU A 75 20.02 16.87 6.85
CA LEU A 75 18.78 17.13 6.12
C LEU A 75 18.73 18.61 5.77
N TYR A 76 18.45 18.90 4.51
CA TYR A 76 18.35 20.26 3.97
C TYR A 76 16.98 20.42 3.32
N ILE A 77 16.35 21.59 3.50
CA ILE A 77 15.14 21.97 2.79
C ILE A 77 15.54 23.08 1.83
N LEU A 78 15.52 22.79 0.54
CA LEU A 78 16.07 23.67 -0.50
C LEU A 78 14.98 24.23 -1.41
N ASP A 79 15.17 25.44 -1.91
CA ASP A 79 14.36 26.02 -2.98
C ASP A 79 14.76 25.50 -4.38
N ALA A 80 14.10 26.00 -5.42
CA ALA A 80 14.36 25.60 -6.81
C ALA A 80 15.74 26.03 -7.35
N SER A 81 16.45 26.91 -6.62
CA SER A 81 17.82 27.34 -6.92
C SER A 81 18.85 26.65 -6.01
N ASP A 82 18.45 25.54 -5.36
CA ASP A 82 19.25 24.75 -4.42
C ASP A 82 19.74 25.54 -3.19
N ASN A 83 19.05 26.62 -2.78
CA ASN A 83 19.39 27.39 -1.58
C ASN A 83 18.55 26.95 -0.36
N PRO A 84 19.12 26.94 0.86
CA PRO A 84 18.37 26.64 2.07
C PRO A 84 17.23 27.64 2.32
N VAL A 85 16.03 27.14 2.58
CA VAL A 85 14.87 27.98 2.91
C VAL A 85 14.79 28.26 4.42
N ALA A 86 14.13 29.36 4.78
CA ALA A 86 13.88 29.72 6.18
C ALA A 86 12.90 28.73 6.86
N VAL A 87 12.95 28.69 8.19
CA VAL A 87 12.00 27.88 9.00
C VAL A 87 10.56 28.25 8.66
N GLY A 88 9.71 27.23 8.47
CA GLY A 88 8.30 27.38 8.09
C GLY A 88 8.04 27.47 6.59
N LEU A 89 9.05 27.75 5.76
CA LEU A 89 8.88 27.78 4.30
C LEU A 89 9.04 26.37 3.69
N PRO A 90 8.19 26.01 2.72
CA PRO A 90 8.30 24.74 2.02
C PRO A 90 9.48 24.73 1.05
N GLY A 91 10.11 23.56 0.90
CA GLY A 91 11.14 23.29 -0.12
C GLY A 91 11.36 21.78 -0.30
N GLU A 92 12.21 21.41 -1.26
CA GLU A 92 12.56 20.01 -1.50
C GLU A 92 13.54 19.50 -0.43
N LEU A 93 13.19 18.37 0.18
CA LEU A 93 14.04 17.68 1.14
C LEU A 93 15.22 17.00 0.43
N HIS A 94 16.42 17.33 0.89
CA HIS A 94 17.68 16.75 0.43
C HIS A 94 18.41 16.09 1.59
N ILE A 95 19.05 14.95 1.33
CA ILE A 95 19.70 14.14 2.36
C ILE A 95 21.20 14.06 2.09
N GLY A 96 22.00 14.47 3.08
CA GLY A 96 23.45 14.30 3.12
C GLY A 96 23.90 13.36 4.24
N GLY A 97 25.21 13.13 4.31
CA GLY A 97 25.85 12.35 5.35
C GLY A 97 26.14 10.90 4.95
N ILE A 98 26.58 10.10 5.92
CA ILE A 98 27.17 8.77 5.66
C ILE A 98 26.16 7.73 5.17
N GLN A 99 24.86 7.99 5.34
CA GLN A 99 23.80 7.07 4.96
C GLN A 99 23.41 7.15 3.48
N VAL A 100 23.90 8.15 2.74
CA VAL A 100 23.61 8.34 1.31
C VAL A 100 24.20 7.18 0.49
N ALA A 101 23.36 6.48 -0.26
CA ALA A 101 23.74 5.32 -1.05
C ALA A 101 24.77 5.66 -2.13
N ARG A 102 25.49 4.64 -2.61
CA ARG A 102 26.47 4.79 -3.71
C ARG A 102 25.82 5.29 -5.00
N GLY A 103 24.60 4.84 -5.29
CA GLY A 103 23.84 5.20 -6.49
C GLY A 103 22.92 4.05 -6.92
N TYR A 104 22.41 4.16 -8.13
CA TYR A 104 21.60 3.13 -8.77
C TYR A 104 22.48 2.18 -9.60
N LEU A 105 22.29 0.87 -9.41
CA LEU A 105 23.06 -0.15 -10.12
C LEU A 105 22.88 0.00 -11.64
N ASN A 106 24.00 0.13 -12.36
CA ASN A 106 24.05 0.28 -13.82
C ASN A 106 23.22 1.44 -14.40
N LYS A 107 22.93 2.48 -13.60
CA LYS A 107 22.20 3.68 -14.04
C LYS A 107 23.00 4.94 -13.64
N SER A 108 24.11 5.18 -14.32
CA SER A 108 25.02 6.31 -14.05
C SER A 108 24.32 7.66 -14.22
N GLU A 109 23.57 7.85 -15.30
CA GLU A 109 22.85 9.10 -15.59
C GLU A 109 21.83 9.43 -14.48
N LEU A 110 21.00 8.45 -14.10
CA LEU A 110 20.03 8.62 -13.01
C LEU A 110 20.73 8.85 -11.67
N THR A 111 21.88 8.20 -11.45
CA THR A 111 22.70 8.42 -10.25
C THR A 111 23.21 9.85 -10.20
N SER A 112 23.79 10.37 -11.26
CA SER A 112 24.27 11.76 -11.31
C SER A 112 23.14 12.78 -11.17
N ALA A 113 21.95 12.47 -11.69
CA ALA A 113 20.78 13.35 -11.56
C ALA A 113 20.20 13.40 -10.14
N LYS A 114 20.25 12.29 -9.39
CA LYS A 114 19.65 12.18 -8.04
C LYS A 114 20.66 12.34 -6.89
N PHE A 115 21.94 12.04 -7.12
CA PHE A 115 23.01 12.13 -6.13
C PHE A 115 23.98 13.25 -6.53
N ILE A 116 23.63 14.47 -6.15
CA ILE A 116 24.34 15.69 -6.53
C ILE A 116 25.49 16.01 -5.57
N VAL A 117 26.37 16.93 -5.95
CA VAL A 117 27.40 17.46 -5.06
C VAL A 117 26.75 18.19 -3.90
N ASN A 118 27.27 18.00 -2.67
CA ASN A 118 26.81 18.75 -1.51
C ASN A 118 27.58 20.08 -1.39
N PRO A 119 26.93 21.25 -1.63
CA PRO A 119 27.61 22.53 -1.50
C PRO A 119 27.79 22.98 -0.02
N PHE A 120 27.13 22.30 0.92
CA PHE A 120 27.12 22.66 2.35
C PHE A 120 27.99 21.76 3.22
N GLY A 121 28.53 20.69 2.64
CA GLY A 121 29.30 19.67 3.36
C GLY A 121 30.79 19.69 3.02
N GLU A 122 31.49 18.66 3.50
CA GLU A 122 32.89 18.46 3.15
C GLU A 122 33.06 18.21 1.65
N ARG A 123 34.24 18.54 1.12
CA ARG A 123 34.58 18.33 -0.29
C ARG A 123 34.40 16.85 -0.66
N GLY A 124 33.62 16.60 -1.71
CA GLY A 124 33.32 15.24 -2.18
C GLY A 124 32.11 14.59 -1.52
N SER A 125 31.49 15.22 -0.51
CA SER A 125 30.20 14.79 0.00
C SER A 125 29.07 15.03 -1.02
N ARG A 126 28.00 14.24 -0.91
CA ARG A 126 26.87 14.24 -1.85
C ARG A 126 25.54 14.45 -1.14
N LEU A 127 24.58 15.03 -1.85
CA LEU A 127 23.18 15.07 -1.45
C LEU A 127 22.36 14.14 -2.33
N TYR A 128 21.40 13.44 -1.73
CA TYR A 128 20.35 12.74 -2.44
C TYR A 128 19.09 13.62 -2.52
N LYS A 129 18.59 13.84 -3.74
CA LYS A 129 17.34 14.57 -4.05
C LYS A 129 16.12 13.66 -3.85
N THR A 130 15.32 13.88 -2.82
CA THR A 130 14.26 12.92 -2.48
C THR A 130 12.99 13.08 -3.30
N GLY A 131 12.76 14.27 -3.88
CA GLY A 131 11.48 14.65 -4.47
C GLY A 131 10.35 14.86 -3.45
N ASP A 132 10.66 14.89 -2.15
CA ASP A 132 9.67 15.16 -1.10
C ASP A 132 9.65 16.66 -0.77
N LEU A 133 8.44 17.22 -0.67
CA LEU A 133 8.23 18.58 -0.19
C LEU A 133 8.11 18.54 1.34
N ALA A 134 8.85 19.39 2.02
CA ALA A 134 8.86 19.45 3.48
C ALA A 134 9.18 20.87 3.97
N ARG A 135 9.03 21.11 5.27
CA ARG A 135 9.46 22.34 5.93
C ARG A 135 9.97 22.09 7.34
N TRP A 136 10.87 22.96 7.81
CA TRP A 136 11.24 23.00 9.21
C TRP A 136 10.14 23.62 10.06
N LEU A 137 9.86 23.00 11.20
CA LEU A 137 9.04 23.56 12.28
C LEU A 137 9.93 24.34 13.26
N PRO A 138 9.37 25.32 14.00
CA PRO A 138 10.12 26.12 14.98
C PRO A 138 10.83 25.30 16.07
N ASP A 139 10.35 24.10 16.38
CA ASP A 139 10.95 23.21 17.38
C ASP A 139 12.07 22.29 16.80
N GLY A 140 12.42 22.52 15.54
CA GLY A 140 13.44 21.81 14.79
C GLY A 140 13.01 20.44 14.29
N ASN A 141 11.74 20.06 14.37
CA ASN A 141 11.23 18.90 13.61
C ASN A 141 10.97 19.28 12.15
N ILE A 142 10.95 18.29 11.26
CA ILE A 142 10.55 18.46 9.87
C ILE A 142 9.12 17.95 9.69
N GLU A 143 8.27 18.77 9.08
CA GLU A 143 6.95 18.40 8.61
C GLU A 143 7.03 17.99 7.13
N TYR A 144 6.43 16.86 6.80
CA TYR A 144 6.31 16.37 5.42
C TYR A 144 5.02 16.93 4.79
N LEU A 145 5.13 17.48 3.58
CA LEU A 145 4.04 18.17 2.88
C LEU A 145 3.56 17.41 1.63
N GLY A 146 4.33 16.47 1.12
CA GLY A 146 3.97 15.71 -0.07
C GLY A 146 5.16 15.41 -0.96
N ARG A 147 4.90 15.18 -2.25
CA ARG A 147 5.92 14.96 -3.27
C ARG A 147 5.83 16.00 -4.36
N THR A 148 6.97 16.30 -4.98
CA THR A 148 7.07 17.19 -6.14
C THR A 148 6.89 16.43 -7.46
N ASP A 149 6.95 15.10 -7.43
CA ASP A 149 6.76 14.21 -8.57
C ASP A 149 5.52 13.32 -8.43
N ASN A 150 5.28 12.46 -9.44
CA ASN A 150 4.11 11.57 -9.50
C ASN A 150 4.28 10.26 -8.71
N GLN A 151 5.31 10.15 -7.87
CA GLN A 151 5.49 8.95 -7.07
C GLN A 151 4.50 8.94 -5.91
N VAL A 152 4.04 7.73 -5.56
CA VAL A 152 3.05 7.56 -4.50
C VAL A 152 3.43 6.40 -3.58
N LYS A 153 2.83 6.41 -2.39
CA LYS A 153 2.90 5.30 -1.45
C LYS A 153 1.54 4.62 -1.42
N ILE A 154 1.53 3.33 -1.75
CA ILE A 154 0.34 2.48 -1.76
C ILE A 154 0.58 1.34 -0.78
N ARG A 155 -0.06 1.38 0.39
CA ARG A 155 0.03 0.33 1.41
C ARG A 155 1.47 0.06 1.85
N GLY A 156 2.27 1.11 1.98
CA GLY A 156 3.68 1.07 2.34
C GLY A 156 4.64 0.78 1.18
N TYR A 157 4.14 0.48 -0.02
CA TYR A 157 4.97 0.30 -1.21
C TYR A 157 5.19 1.62 -1.93
N ARG A 158 6.44 1.87 -2.33
CA ARG A 158 6.83 2.99 -3.17
C ARG A 158 6.51 2.64 -4.63
N VAL A 159 5.55 3.34 -5.23
CA VAL A 159 5.05 3.07 -6.57
C VAL A 159 5.33 4.27 -7.48
N GLU A 160 6.02 4.02 -8.58
CA GLU A 160 6.20 4.99 -9.66
C GLU A 160 5.02 4.88 -10.64
N LEU A 161 4.11 5.85 -10.63
CA LEU A 161 2.93 5.81 -11.50
C LEU A 161 3.31 5.77 -12.99
N GLY A 162 4.40 6.46 -13.35
CA GLY A 162 4.94 6.47 -14.71
C GLY A 162 5.42 5.11 -15.20
N GLU A 163 5.83 4.20 -14.31
CA GLU A 163 6.20 2.83 -14.68
C GLU A 163 4.98 2.04 -15.16
N ILE A 164 3.86 2.18 -14.44
CA ILE A 164 2.58 1.57 -14.83
C ILE A 164 2.08 2.17 -16.14
N GLU A 165 2.13 3.50 -16.29
CA GLU A 165 1.77 4.21 -17.53
C GLU A 165 2.64 3.76 -18.72
N THR A 166 3.94 3.54 -18.50
CA THR A 166 4.88 3.07 -19.55
C THR A 166 4.58 1.65 -20.00
N ILE A 167 4.15 0.76 -19.11
CA ILE A 167 3.76 -0.59 -19.48
C ILE A 167 2.39 -0.59 -20.17
N LEU A 168 1.44 0.20 -19.68
CA LEU A 168 0.12 0.35 -20.32
C LEU A 168 0.25 0.85 -21.76
N SER A 169 1.13 1.82 -22.03
CA SER A 169 1.34 2.36 -23.39
C SER A 169 1.98 1.37 -24.37
N GLN A 170 2.56 0.26 -23.88
CA GLN A 170 3.09 -0.82 -24.73
C GLN A 170 2.01 -1.82 -25.15
N HIS A 171 0.80 -1.75 -24.58
CA HIS A 171 -0.29 -2.63 -24.95
C HIS A 171 -1.02 -2.09 -26.21
N LEU A 172 -1.15 -2.92 -27.25
CA LEU A 172 -1.68 -2.51 -28.56
C LEU A 172 -3.10 -1.89 -28.52
N SER A 173 -3.94 -2.32 -27.58
CA SER A 173 -5.31 -1.78 -27.43
C SER A 173 -5.39 -0.44 -26.67
N ILE A 174 -4.27 0.10 -26.16
CA ILE A 174 -4.25 1.32 -25.35
C ILE A 174 -3.52 2.44 -26.11
N ARG A 175 -4.25 3.52 -26.43
CA ARG A 175 -3.70 4.71 -27.09
C ARG A 175 -2.99 5.64 -26.11
N GLN A 176 -3.62 5.90 -24.96
CA GLN A 176 -3.08 6.74 -23.91
C GLN A 176 -3.49 6.20 -22.54
N SER A 177 -2.68 6.46 -21.53
CA SER A 177 -2.99 6.08 -20.16
C SER A 177 -2.45 7.09 -19.14
N VAL A 178 -3.20 7.27 -18.06
CA VAL A 178 -2.78 8.03 -16.88
C VAL A 178 -3.15 7.22 -15.65
N VAL A 179 -2.21 7.04 -14.74
CA VAL A 179 -2.49 6.37 -13.47
C VAL A 179 -2.49 7.40 -12.36
N VAL A 180 -3.47 7.32 -11.46
CA VAL A 180 -3.58 8.19 -10.29
C VAL A 180 -3.78 7.35 -9.03
N ALA A 181 -3.37 7.91 -7.89
CA ALA A 181 -3.62 7.32 -6.59
C ALA A 181 -4.74 8.07 -5.88
N LYS A 182 -5.93 7.45 -5.80
CA LYS A 182 -7.11 8.01 -5.13
C LYS A 182 -7.19 7.57 -3.68
N ASP A 183 -7.83 8.39 -2.85
CA ASP A 183 -8.23 7.97 -1.51
C ASP A 183 -9.19 6.78 -1.60
N ASP A 184 -9.06 5.85 -0.66
CA ASP A 184 -9.92 4.67 -0.57
C ASP A 184 -11.06 4.82 0.45
N GLY A 185 -11.26 6.02 1.01
CA GLY A 185 -12.32 6.34 1.97
C GLY A 185 -12.04 5.87 3.40
N ILE A 186 -10.96 5.11 3.61
CA ILE A 186 -10.51 4.64 4.93
C ILE A 186 -9.10 5.13 5.27
N GLY A 187 -8.68 6.22 4.62
CA GLY A 187 -7.43 6.94 4.81
C GLY A 187 -6.21 6.27 4.17
N GLY A 188 -6.41 5.36 3.23
CA GLY A 188 -5.38 4.75 2.39
C GLY A 188 -5.45 5.29 0.96
N LYS A 189 -4.61 4.73 0.08
CA LYS A 189 -4.64 5.05 -1.36
C LYS A 189 -4.84 3.80 -2.20
N ARG A 190 -5.52 3.95 -3.33
CA ARG A 190 -5.69 2.92 -4.36
C ARG A 190 -5.31 3.47 -5.73
N LEU A 191 -4.81 2.58 -6.58
CA LEU A 191 -4.41 2.91 -7.95
C LEU A 191 -5.62 2.82 -8.88
N VAL A 192 -5.85 3.86 -9.67
CA VAL A 192 -6.86 3.90 -10.73
C VAL A 192 -6.16 4.27 -12.04
N ALA A 193 -6.32 3.44 -13.07
CA ALA A 193 -5.80 3.70 -14.40
C ALA A 193 -6.91 4.25 -15.29
N TYR A 194 -6.71 5.43 -15.84
CA TYR A 194 -7.54 6.02 -16.88
C TYR A 194 -6.92 5.74 -18.23
N VAL A 195 -7.66 5.10 -19.12
CA VAL A 195 -7.13 4.60 -20.40
C VAL A 195 -8.01 5.06 -21.56
N VAL A 196 -7.37 5.46 -22.65
CA VAL A 196 -8.03 5.78 -23.91
C VAL A 196 -7.81 4.61 -24.86
N PRO A 197 -8.86 3.91 -25.31
CA PRO A 197 -8.72 2.73 -26.16
C PRO A 197 -8.19 3.11 -27.56
N GLU A 198 -7.29 2.28 -28.09
CA GLU A 198 -6.95 2.22 -29.52
C GLU A 198 -7.78 1.14 -30.22
N ALA A 199 -8.08 0.05 -29.50
CA ALA A 199 -8.94 -1.05 -29.93
C ALA A 199 -9.79 -1.55 -28.75
N GLU A 200 -10.81 -2.35 -29.03
CA GLU A 200 -11.61 -2.98 -27.97
C GLU A 200 -10.75 -3.88 -27.07
N PHE A 201 -11.01 -3.81 -25.76
CA PHE A 201 -10.38 -4.69 -24.77
C PHE A 201 -11.31 -4.91 -23.57
N THR A 202 -11.02 -5.95 -22.80
CA THR A 202 -11.65 -6.17 -21.49
C THR A 202 -10.70 -5.74 -20.37
N THR A 203 -11.24 -5.21 -19.28
CA THR A 203 -10.46 -4.83 -18.09
C THR A 203 -9.66 -6.01 -17.53
N VAL A 204 -10.21 -7.23 -17.64
CA VAL A 204 -9.55 -8.48 -17.26
C VAL A 204 -8.28 -8.71 -18.07
N ALA A 205 -8.33 -8.54 -19.40
CA ALA A 205 -7.17 -8.73 -20.27
C ALA A 205 -6.04 -7.74 -19.94
N ILE A 206 -6.37 -6.46 -19.74
CA ILE A 206 -5.37 -5.45 -19.35
C ILE A 206 -4.79 -5.75 -17.96
N THR A 207 -5.62 -6.18 -17.01
CA THR A 207 -5.14 -6.54 -15.67
C THR A 207 -4.18 -7.73 -15.71
N GLN A 208 -4.49 -8.77 -16.50
CA GLN A 208 -3.61 -9.92 -16.69
C GLN A 208 -2.29 -9.53 -17.37
N TYR A 209 -2.35 -8.66 -18.37
CA TYR A 209 -1.16 -8.11 -19.01
C TYR A 209 -0.26 -7.39 -18.00
N LEU A 210 -0.82 -6.49 -17.18
CA LEU A 210 -0.06 -5.80 -16.13
C LEU A 210 0.55 -6.78 -15.13
N LYS A 211 -0.20 -7.78 -14.67
CA LYS A 211 0.30 -8.81 -13.74
C LYS A 211 1.46 -9.63 -14.30
N SER A 212 1.58 -9.75 -15.61
CA SER A 212 2.72 -10.43 -16.24
C SER A 212 4.01 -9.61 -16.24
N LYS A 213 3.94 -8.31 -15.93
CA LYS A 213 5.06 -7.36 -16.01
C LYS A 213 5.36 -6.65 -14.70
N LEU A 214 4.37 -6.50 -13.84
CA LEU A 214 4.42 -5.70 -12.63
C LEU A 214 4.13 -6.54 -11.38
N PRO A 215 4.71 -6.19 -10.23
CA PRO A 215 4.30 -6.72 -8.95
C PRO A 215 2.83 -6.40 -8.62
N ASP A 216 2.18 -7.26 -7.82
CA ASP A 216 0.75 -7.16 -7.48
C ASP A 216 0.35 -5.79 -6.88
N HIS A 217 1.22 -5.14 -6.11
CA HIS A 217 0.92 -3.86 -5.47
C HIS A 217 0.91 -2.67 -6.44
N MET A 218 1.43 -2.84 -7.66
CA MET A 218 1.41 -1.82 -8.72
C MET A 218 0.22 -2.00 -9.67
N ILE A 219 -0.58 -3.05 -9.49
CA ILE A 219 -1.74 -3.31 -10.34
C ILE A 219 -2.88 -2.36 -9.94
N PRO A 220 -3.41 -1.54 -10.87
CA PRO A 220 -4.57 -0.69 -10.61
C PRO A 220 -5.77 -1.51 -10.13
N SER A 221 -6.44 -1.04 -9.07
CA SER A 221 -7.69 -1.65 -8.58
C SER A 221 -8.88 -1.38 -9.50
N SER A 222 -8.77 -0.39 -10.37
CA SER A 222 -9.78 -0.03 -11.37
C SER A 222 -9.11 0.48 -12.63
N ILE A 223 -9.66 0.09 -13.78
CA ILE A 223 -9.26 0.56 -15.11
C ILE A 223 -10.50 1.21 -15.73
N VAL A 224 -10.46 2.53 -15.88
CA VAL A 224 -11.57 3.35 -16.37
C VAL A 224 -11.26 3.79 -17.79
N GLN A 225 -12.13 3.43 -18.74
CA GLN A 225 -11.96 3.89 -20.11
C GLN A 225 -12.45 5.34 -20.25
N LEU A 226 -11.78 6.12 -21.10
CA LEU A 226 -12.17 7.50 -21.44
C LEU A 226 -12.13 7.68 -22.95
N LEU A 227 -13.00 8.54 -23.47
CA LEU A 227 -12.93 8.97 -24.87
C LEU A 227 -11.63 9.76 -25.14
N ALA A 228 -11.23 10.60 -24.19
CA ALA A 228 -9.99 11.37 -24.21
C ALA A 228 -9.53 11.69 -22.78
N LEU A 229 -8.22 11.92 -22.61
CA LEU A 229 -7.69 12.41 -21.34
C LEU A 229 -8.04 13.90 -21.16
N PRO A 230 -8.45 14.33 -19.96
CA PRO A 230 -8.70 15.73 -19.69
C PRO A 230 -7.38 16.51 -19.74
N LEU A 231 -7.43 17.70 -20.32
CA LEU A 231 -6.29 18.60 -20.45
C LEU A 231 -6.58 19.91 -19.71
N THR A 232 -5.56 20.46 -19.08
CA THR A 232 -5.52 21.82 -18.54
C THR A 232 -5.63 22.85 -19.66
N LEU A 233 -5.88 24.12 -19.31
CA LEU A 233 -5.87 25.26 -20.25
C LEU A 233 -4.54 25.41 -21.03
N HIS A 234 -3.46 24.79 -20.56
CA HIS A 234 -2.14 24.80 -21.21
C HIS A 234 -1.83 23.50 -21.99
N GLY A 235 -2.84 22.66 -22.24
CA GLY A 235 -2.71 21.44 -23.03
C GLY A 235 -1.97 20.28 -22.34
N LYS A 236 -1.64 20.42 -21.05
CA LYS A 236 -1.09 19.32 -20.23
C LYS A 236 -2.21 18.46 -19.66
N ILE A 237 -1.96 17.17 -19.41
CA ILE A 237 -2.90 16.27 -18.74
C ILE A 237 -3.33 16.84 -17.38
N ASP A 238 -4.63 16.96 -17.17
CA ASP A 238 -5.24 17.44 -15.93
C ASP A 238 -5.47 16.28 -14.95
N ARG A 239 -4.40 15.90 -14.25
CA ARG A 239 -4.44 14.83 -13.22
C ARG A 239 -5.33 15.20 -12.03
N GLU A 240 -5.44 16.48 -11.69
CA GLU A 240 -6.33 16.95 -10.62
C GLU A 240 -7.79 16.65 -10.94
N SER A 241 -8.23 16.91 -12.17
CA SER A 241 -9.59 16.55 -12.60
C SER A 241 -9.85 15.03 -12.53
N LEU A 242 -8.83 14.21 -12.80
CA LEU A 242 -8.91 12.76 -12.71
C LEU A 242 -8.93 12.28 -11.26
N LEU A 243 -8.15 12.91 -10.36
CA LEU A 243 -8.16 12.63 -8.92
C LEU A 243 -9.53 12.92 -8.31
N ASN A 244 -10.09 14.09 -8.64
CA ASN A 244 -11.37 14.58 -8.10
C ASN A 244 -12.59 14.02 -8.83
N ALA A 245 -12.43 13.37 -9.98
CA ALA A 245 -13.52 12.65 -10.61
C ALA A 245 -14.04 11.60 -9.63
N SER A 246 -15.34 11.61 -9.32
CA SER A 246 -15.97 10.43 -8.76
C SER A 246 -15.66 9.23 -9.67
N SER A 247 -15.45 8.04 -9.08
CA SER A 247 -15.39 6.82 -9.91
C SER A 247 -16.70 6.64 -10.69
N GLU A 248 -17.75 7.34 -10.25
CA GLU A 248 -18.95 7.69 -10.97
C GLU A 248 -18.67 8.85 -11.96
N ARG A 249 -18.13 8.57 -13.16
CA ARG A 249 -18.43 9.42 -14.32
C ARG A 249 -19.44 8.72 -15.24
N PRO A 250 -20.46 9.43 -15.75
CA PRO A 250 -21.72 8.86 -16.22
C PRO A 250 -21.64 8.21 -17.61
N GLU A 251 -20.47 8.23 -18.26
CA GLU A 251 -20.30 7.81 -19.65
C GLU A 251 -19.95 6.32 -19.78
N LEU A 252 -19.71 5.62 -18.66
CA LEU A 252 -19.50 4.17 -18.60
C LEU A 252 -20.18 3.50 -17.39
N ALA A 253 -21.12 4.18 -16.73
CA ALA A 253 -21.92 3.53 -15.70
C ALA A 253 -22.68 2.38 -16.35
N VAL A 254 -22.36 1.14 -15.96
CA VAL A 254 -23.28 0.02 -16.18
C VAL A 254 -24.63 0.51 -15.66
N PRO A 255 -25.68 0.57 -16.50
CA PRO A 255 -26.93 1.21 -16.11
C PRO A 255 -27.39 0.58 -14.80
N TYR A 256 -27.63 1.43 -13.81
CA TYR A 256 -28.00 1.00 -12.47
C TYR A 256 -29.12 -0.03 -12.56
N LYS A 257 -28.87 -1.21 -12.02
CA LYS A 257 -29.87 -2.26 -11.88
C LYS A 257 -30.14 -2.47 -10.39
N ALA A 258 -31.40 -2.27 -10.01
CA ALA A 258 -31.84 -2.48 -8.64
C ALA A 258 -31.74 -3.97 -8.25
N PRO A 259 -31.43 -4.26 -6.98
CA PRO A 259 -31.47 -5.62 -6.46
C PRO A 259 -32.89 -6.18 -6.50
N LYS A 260 -33.02 -7.37 -7.07
CA LYS A 260 -34.27 -8.10 -7.25
C LYS A 260 -34.49 -9.10 -6.12
N THR A 261 -33.46 -9.86 -5.76
CA THR A 261 -33.55 -10.90 -4.73
C THR A 261 -33.26 -10.36 -3.33
N THR A 262 -33.69 -11.08 -2.29
CA THR A 262 -33.37 -10.73 -0.89
C THR A 262 -31.87 -10.74 -0.66
N THR A 263 -31.15 -11.72 -1.24
CA THR A 263 -29.70 -11.84 -1.15
C THR A 263 -29.00 -10.64 -1.81
N GLU A 264 -29.42 -10.26 -3.01
CA GLU A 264 -28.87 -9.07 -3.69
C GLU A 264 -29.07 -7.80 -2.86
N LYS A 265 -30.27 -7.63 -2.26
CA LYS A 265 -30.56 -6.47 -1.39
C LYS A 265 -29.63 -6.41 -0.18
N GLN A 266 -29.37 -7.55 0.47
CA GLN A 266 -28.49 -7.63 1.62
C GLN A 266 -27.04 -7.30 1.25
N ILE A 267 -26.54 -7.84 0.14
CA ILE A 267 -25.18 -7.55 -0.34
C ILE A 267 -25.06 -6.06 -0.70
N CYS A 268 -26.02 -5.48 -1.42
CA CYS A 268 -26.04 -4.04 -1.73
C CYS A 268 -25.96 -3.19 -0.46
N MET A 269 -26.81 -3.46 0.55
CA MET A 269 -26.79 -2.70 1.82
C MET A 269 -25.45 -2.81 2.55
N LEU A 270 -24.88 -4.02 2.58
CA LEU A 270 -23.58 -4.26 3.20
C LEU A 270 -22.48 -3.47 2.50
N TRP A 271 -22.47 -3.47 1.17
CA TRP A 271 -21.47 -2.76 0.37
C TRP A 271 -21.62 -1.25 0.49
N THR A 272 -22.84 -0.72 0.40
CA THR A 272 -23.16 0.69 0.67
C THR A 272 -22.59 1.13 2.03
N SER A 273 -22.77 0.33 3.08
CA SER A 273 -22.24 0.63 4.42
C SER A 273 -20.71 0.53 4.50
N LEU A 274 -20.11 -0.55 3.97
CA LEU A 274 -18.67 -0.78 4.06
C LEU A 274 -17.85 0.16 3.18
N LEU A 275 -18.38 0.54 2.02
CA LEU A 275 -17.73 1.41 1.04
C LEU A 275 -18.12 2.88 1.21
N GLN A 276 -19.06 3.18 2.11
CA GLN A 276 -19.59 4.53 2.35
C GLN A 276 -20.13 5.19 1.07
N LEU A 277 -20.94 4.44 0.32
CA LEU A 277 -21.56 4.88 -0.92
C LEU A 277 -23.07 5.10 -0.71
N ASP A 278 -23.66 6.05 -1.42
CA ASP A 278 -25.11 6.29 -1.38
C ASP A 278 -25.90 5.11 -1.96
N ARG A 279 -25.33 4.43 -2.96
CA ARG A 279 -26.03 3.36 -3.69
C ARG A 279 -25.05 2.33 -4.29
N VAL A 280 -25.50 1.08 -4.35
CA VAL A 280 -24.82 -0.02 -5.07
C VAL A 280 -25.87 -0.78 -5.90
N GLY A 281 -25.60 -0.96 -7.19
CA GLY A 281 -26.36 -1.77 -8.14
C GLY A 281 -25.85 -3.21 -8.26
N ILE A 282 -26.67 -4.09 -8.83
CA ILE A 282 -26.35 -5.54 -8.87
C ILE A 282 -25.13 -5.89 -9.73
N ASN A 283 -24.82 -5.04 -10.71
CA ASN A 283 -23.71 -5.25 -11.63
C ASN A 283 -22.44 -4.50 -11.21
N ASP A 284 -22.50 -3.73 -10.12
CA ASP A 284 -21.37 -2.94 -9.68
C ASP A 284 -20.27 -3.87 -9.17
N ASN A 285 -19.04 -3.59 -9.60
CA ASN A 285 -17.88 -4.38 -9.21
C ASN A 285 -17.31 -3.85 -7.87
N PHE A 286 -17.17 -4.75 -6.90
CA PHE A 286 -16.68 -4.46 -5.55
C PHE A 286 -15.39 -3.64 -5.55
N PHE A 287 -14.41 -4.03 -6.37
CA PHE A 287 -13.08 -3.43 -6.37
C PHE A 287 -13.06 -2.10 -7.12
N GLU A 288 -13.91 -1.96 -8.15
CA GLU A 288 -14.09 -0.71 -8.88
C GLU A 288 -14.74 0.36 -7.98
N LEU A 289 -15.70 -0.06 -7.15
CA LEU A 289 -16.34 0.75 -6.10
C LEU A 289 -15.42 1.12 -4.93
N GLY A 290 -14.15 0.71 -4.93
CA GLY A 290 -13.19 1.03 -3.86
C GLY A 290 -12.95 -0.10 -2.86
N GLY A 291 -13.53 -1.28 -3.08
CA GLY A 291 -13.26 -2.47 -2.30
C GLY A 291 -11.78 -2.87 -2.32
N ASN A 292 -11.29 -3.33 -1.18
CA ASN A 292 -9.92 -3.81 -1.01
C ASN A 292 -9.91 -5.13 -0.21
N SER A 293 -8.74 -5.72 0.01
CA SER A 293 -8.64 -7.03 0.67
C SER A 293 -9.20 -7.02 2.11
N LEU A 294 -9.07 -5.91 2.84
CA LEU A 294 -9.64 -5.80 4.19
C LEU A 294 -11.17 -5.71 4.14
N LEU A 295 -11.70 -4.89 3.23
CA LEU A 295 -13.14 -4.78 3.00
C LEU A 295 -13.71 -6.10 2.47
N ALA A 296 -12.99 -6.81 1.61
CA ALA A 296 -13.34 -8.14 1.12
C ALA A 296 -13.47 -9.16 2.26
N ILE A 297 -12.51 -9.18 3.19
CA ILE A 297 -12.58 -10.04 4.38
C ILE A 297 -13.80 -9.66 5.22
N LYS A 298 -14.04 -8.37 5.48
CA LYS A 298 -15.22 -7.90 6.22
C LYS A 298 -16.52 -8.31 5.53
N THR A 299 -16.63 -8.10 4.23
CA THR A 299 -17.78 -8.49 3.42
C THR A 299 -18.04 -9.99 3.54
N VAL A 300 -17.00 -10.81 3.38
CA VAL A 300 -17.12 -12.27 3.48
C VAL A 300 -17.56 -12.68 4.88
N SER A 301 -16.92 -12.18 5.93
CA SER A 301 -17.28 -12.50 7.32
C SER A 301 -18.72 -12.09 7.66
N SER A 302 -19.15 -10.89 7.27
CA SER A 302 -20.52 -10.43 7.52
C SER A 302 -21.56 -11.24 6.74
N LEU A 303 -21.30 -11.61 5.49
CA LEU A 303 -22.21 -12.48 4.73
C LEU A 303 -22.27 -13.90 5.31
N GLN A 304 -21.15 -14.42 5.83
CA GLN A 304 -21.12 -15.72 6.49
C GLN A 304 -21.98 -15.74 7.77
N GLU A 305 -21.95 -14.67 8.56
CA GLU A 305 -22.77 -14.53 9.78
C GLU A 305 -24.28 -14.49 9.47
N VAL A 306 -24.68 -13.78 8.42
CA VAL A 306 -26.10 -13.63 8.07
C VAL A 306 -26.68 -14.88 7.41
N HIS A 307 -25.90 -15.56 6.56
CA HIS A 307 -26.39 -16.66 5.74
C HIS A 307 -26.06 -18.06 6.27
N ASN A 308 -25.29 -18.17 7.37
CA ASN A 308 -24.87 -19.45 7.95
C ASN A 308 -24.18 -20.37 6.92
N TYR A 309 -23.45 -19.78 5.97
CA TYR A 309 -22.74 -20.46 4.89
C TYR A 309 -21.29 -19.99 4.80
N ARG A 310 -20.39 -20.86 4.37
CA ARG A 310 -18.96 -20.52 4.16
C ARG A 310 -18.76 -19.94 2.76
N LEU A 311 -18.74 -18.62 2.64
CA LEU A 311 -18.33 -17.92 1.41
C LEU A 311 -16.79 -17.90 1.32
N PRO A 312 -16.12 -18.59 0.37
CA PRO A 312 -14.67 -18.49 0.21
C PRO A 312 -14.30 -17.12 -0.31
N ILE A 313 -13.26 -16.47 0.22
CA ILE A 313 -12.85 -15.13 -0.27
C ILE A 313 -12.55 -15.11 -1.78
N ALA A 314 -12.09 -16.24 -2.33
CA ALA A 314 -11.85 -16.40 -3.76
C ALA A 314 -13.09 -16.14 -4.62
N SER A 315 -14.31 -16.40 -4.11
CA SER A 315 -15.54 -16.16 -4.89
C SER A 315 -15.76 -14.67 -5.15
N LEU A 316 -15.34 -13.79 -4.24
CA LEU A 316 -15.42 -12.34 -4.43
C LEU A 316 -14.47 -11.85 -5.51
N TYR A 317 -13.31 -12.51 -5.69
CA TYR A 317 -12.38 -12.16 -6.76
C TYR A 317 -12.79 -12.76 -8.12
N GLN A 318 -13.44 -13.93 -8.11
CA GLN A 318 -13.90 -14.59 -9.34
C GLN A 318 -15.15 -13.91 -9.93
N SER A 319 -16.06 -13.50 -9.05
CA SER A 319 -17.35 -12.89 -9.43
C SER A 319 -17.56 -11.61 -8.61
N PRO A 320 -16.85 -10.52 -8.92
CA PRO A 320 -16.78 -9.33 -8.06
C PRO A 320 -18.02 -8.45 -8.11
N THR A 321 -19.17 -8.95 -8.58
CA THR A 321 -20.43 -8.20 -8.64
C THR A 321 -21.42 -8.73 -7.61
N VAL A 322 -22.38 -7.89 -7.21
CA VAL A 322 -23.46 -8.31 -6.32
C VAL A 322 -24.24 -9.48 -6.93
N GLU A 323 -24.59 -9.43 -8.22
CA GLU A 323 -25.27 -10.52 -8.92
C GLU A 323 -24.41 -11.80 -8.92
N GLY A 324 -23.10 -11.67 -9.15
CA GLY A 324 -22.18 -12.80 -9.17
C GLY A 324 -22.08 -13.50 -7.81
N ILE A 325 -22.05 -12.73 -6.73
CA ILE A 325 -22.03 -13.25 -5.36
C ILE A 325 -23.39 -13.80 -4.96
N ALA A 326 -24.49 -13.12 -5.31
CA ALA A 326 -25.84 -13.61 -5.07
C ALA A 326 -26.06 -14.96 -5.77
N ARG A 327 -25.68 -15.09 -7.05
CA ARG A 327 -25.75 -16.35 -7.79
C ARG A 327 -24.89 -17.45 -7.17
N PHE A 328 -23.72 -17.11 -6.62
CA PHE A 328 -22.88 -18.08 -5.93
C PHE A 328 -23.53 -18.60 -4.64
N LEU A 329 -24.23 -17.72 -3.91
CA LEU A 329 -24.97 -18.06 -2.68
C LEU A 329 -26.26 -18.83 -3.00
N GLU A 330 -26.99 -18.43 -4.04
CA GLU A 330 -28.28 -19.01 -4.44
C GLU A 330 -28.10 -20.35 -5.17
N GLY A 331 -27.10 -20.46 -6.06
CA GLY A 331 -26.83 -21.67 -6.86
C GLY A 331 -26.26 -22.86 -6.08
N ARG A 332 -26.00 -22.72 -4.77
CA ARG A 332 -25.57 -23.81 -3.89
C ARG A 332 -26.63 -24.29 -2.89
N ASN A 333 -27.84 -23.72 -2.91
CA ASN A 333 -28.94 -24.17 -2.06
C ASN A 333 -29.41 -25.61 -2.34
N GLU A 334 -29.00 -26.24 -3.46
CA GLU A 334 -29.40 -27.62 -3.79
C GLU A 334 -28.38 -28.71 -3.41
N ASN A 335 -27.13 -28.38 -3.04
CA ASN A 335 -26.11 -29.39 -2.68
C ASN A 335 -25.29 -28.98 -1.44
N ASN A 336 -25.62 -29.60 -0.31
CA ASN A 336 -25.13 -29.35 1.06
C ASN A 336 -23.60 -29.24 1.28
N LEU A 337 -23.25 -28.38 2.23
CA LEU A 337 -22.55 -28.74 3.47
C LEU A 337 -22.96 -27.74 4.57
N PRO A 338 -23.74 -28.14 5.60
CA PRO A 338 -24.03 -27.26 6.72
C PRO A 338 -22.73 -26.91 7.47
N LEU A 339 -22.70 -25.76 8.15
CA LEU A 339 -21.77 -25.54 9.25
C LEU A 339 -21.88 -26.76 10.18
N ALA A 340 -20.83 -27.56 10.26
CA ALA A 340 -20.78 -28.66 11.21
C ALA A 340 -21.08 -28.07 12.59
N THR A 341 -22.18 -28.52 13.21
CA THR A 341 -22.52 -28.21 14.59
C THR A 341 -21.46 -28.84 15.48
N GLN A 342 -20.34 -28.15 15.67
CA GLN A 342 -19.52 -28.38 16.84
C GLN A 342 -20.35 -27.93 18.03
N LYS A 343 -20.95 -28.91 18.72
CA LYS A 343 -21.40 -28.73 20.10
C LYS A 343 -20.27 -28.02 20.83
N HIS A 344 -20.54 -26.82 21.34
CA HIS A 344 -19.66 -26.15 22.30
C HIS A 344 -19.44 -27.10 23.49
N LYS A 345 -18.39 -27.91 23.42
CA LYS A 345 -17.69 -28.37 24.61
C LYS A 345 -16.81 -27.21 25.03
N THR A 346 -17.25 -26.55 26.09
CA THR A 346 -16.46 -25.65 26.92
C THR A 346 -15.23 -26.39 27.45
N SER A 347 -14.16 -26.45 26.65
CA SER A 347 -12.75 -26.42 27.08
C SER A 347 -11.83 -26.77 25.89
N ALA A 348 -11.16 -25.77 25.34
CA ALA A 348 -9.80 -25.84 24.80
C ALA A 348 -9.48 -24.52 24.09
N SER A 349 -8.34 -23.94 24.46
CA SER A 349 -7.72 -22.74 23.93
C SER A 349 -7.74 -22.66 22.39
N VAL A 350 -8.36 -21.62 21.85
CA VAL A 350 -8.26 -21.22 20.44
C VAL A 350 -6.79 -21.00 20.12
N HIS A 351 -6.20 -21.90 19.34
CA HIS A 351 -4.87 -21.69 18.77
C HIS A 351 -4.96 -20.61 17.71
N GLU A 352 -4.10 -19.60 17.86
CA GLU A 352 -3.92 -18.50 16.94
C GLU A 352 -3.40 -19.04 15.59
N ILE A 353 -4.02 -18.63 14.48
CA ILE A 353 -3.44 -18.85 13.16
C ILE A 353 -2.43 -17.74 12.93
N ALA A 354 -1.14 -18.10 12.86
CA ALA A 354 -0.09 -17.21 12.36
C ALA A 354 0.09 -17.46 10.86
N VAL A 355 -0.10 -16.42 10.03
CA VAL A 355 0.40 -16.42 8.65
C VAL A 355 1.74 -15.70 8.67
N ILE A 356 2.83 -16.47 8.59
CA ILE A 356 4.18 -15.93 8.47
C ILE A 356 4.59 -16.05 7.00
N GLY A 357 4.72 -14.91 6.32
CA GLY A 357 5.48 -14.85 5.07
C GLY A 357 6.96 -14.88 5.40
N MET A 358 7.65 -15.97 5.07
CA MET A 358 9.10 -16.07 5.17
C MET A 358 9.70 -16.25 3.78
N ALA A 359 10.73 -15.46 3.45
CA ALA A 359 11.66 -15.76 2.37
C ALA A 359 12.96 -16.24 3.01
N GLY A 360 13.34 -17.50 2.76
CA GLY A 360 14.52 -18.13 3.34
C GLY A 360 14.95 -19.34 2.53
N ARG A 361 16.19 -19.80 2.73
CA ARG A 361 16.71 -21.05 2.18
C ARG A 361 16.45 -22.13 3.22
N PHE A 362 15.73 -23.19 2.87
CA PHE A 362 15.34 -24.27 3.80
C PHE A 362 16.20 -25.51 3.54
N PRO A 363 17.25 -25.76 4.34
CA PRO A 363 18.11 -26.92 4.12
C PRO A 363 17.30 -28.20 4.33
N GLY A 364 17.27 -29.08 3.33
CA GLY A 364 16.52 -30.35 3.37
C GLY A 364 15.16 -30.32 2.68
N ALA A 365 14.72 -29.18 2.12
CA ALA A 365 13.53 -29.08 1.28
C ALA A 365 13.80 -28.18 0.06
N ASN A 366 13.68 -28.75 -1.14
CA ASN A 366 13.83 -28.03 -2.41
C ASN A 366 12.47 -27.62 -3.01
N THR A 367 11.37 -28.14 -2.46
CA THR A 367 9.99 -27.82 -2.85
C THR A 367 9.14 -27.50 -1.62
N ILE A 368 7.97 -26.89 -1.86
CA ILE A 368 7.05 -26.52 -0.77
C ILE A 368 6.42 -27.76 -0.12
N ASP A 369 6.21 -28.83 -0.89
CA ASP A 369 5.62 -30.07 -0.39
C ASP A 369 6.62 -30.82 0.51
N GLU A 370 7.90 -30.85 0.13
CA GLU A 370 8.98 -31.39 0.97
C GLU A 370 9.12 -30.61 2.29
N LEU A 371 8.95 -29.28 2.26
CA LEU A 371 8.96 -28.45 3.47
C LEU A 371 7.81 -28.85 4.41
N TRP A 372 6.62 -29.12 3.87
CA TRP A 372 5.47 -29.55 4.68
C TRP A 372 5.67 -30.92 5.30
N ASP A 373 6.29 -31.86 4.58
CA ASP A 373 6.60 -33.19 5.11
C ASP A 373 7.65 -33.11 6.25
N VAL A 374 8.69 -32.28 6.09
CA VAL A 374 9.71 -32.06 7.12
C VAL A 374 9.13 -31.47 8.41
N LEU A 375 8.21 -30.50 8.29
CA LEU A 375 7.53 -29.89 9.43
C LEU A 375 6.54 -30.86 10.10
N LYS A 376 5.83 -31.67 9.31
CA LYS A 376 4.86 -32.66 9.79
C LYS A 376 5.53 -33.77 10.60
N ASP A 377 6.76 -34.14 10.24
CA ASP A 377 7.56 -35.14 10.97
C ASP A 377 8.29 -34.57 12.19
N GLY A 378 8.07 -33.29 12.54
CA GLY A 378 8.64 -32.66 13.73
C GLY A 378 10.15 -32.41 13.65
N LYS A 379 10.73 -32.41 12.43
CA LYS A 379 12.14 -32.08 12.23
C LYS A 379 12.31 -30.56 12.21
N GLU A 380 12.82 -30.03 13.32
CA GLU A 380 13.14 -28.62 13.44
C GLU A 380 14.33 -28.26 12.54
N THR A 381 14.05 -27.57 11.42
CA THR A 381 15.06 -27.09 10.47
C THR A 381 15.67 -25.75 10.86
N ILE A 382 15.41 -25.28 12.08
CA ILE A 382 16.01 -24.06 12.62
C ILE A 382 17.44 -24.40 13.05
N ARG A 383 18.40 -24.17 12.14
CA ARG A 383 19.82 -24.15 12.51
C ARG A 383 20.19 -22.73 12.88
N PHE A 384 20.58 -22.52 14.13
CA PHE A 384 21.27 -21.30 14.52
C PHE A 384 22.67 -21.35 13.91
N PHE A 385 23.07 -20.28 13.22
CA PHE A 385 24.47 -20.13 12.82
C PHE A 385 25.32 -20.05 14.09
N SER A 386 26.38 -20.83 14.15
CA SER A 386 27.40 -20.66 15.18
C SER A 386 28.11 -19.32 15.01
N ASP A 387 28.70 -18.79 16.08
CA ASP A 387 29.46 -17.53 16.03
C ASP A 387 30.60 -17.60 14.98
N GLN A 388 31.14 -18.80 14.71
CA GLN A 388 32.13 -19.04 13.65
C GLN A 388 31.56 -18.96 12.21
N GLU A 389 30.29 -19.32 11.99
CA GLU A 389 29.64 -19.23 10.67
C GLU A 389 29.17 -17.80 10.33
N LEU A 390 28.99 -16.97 11.36
CA LEU A 390 28.65 -15.54 11.21
C LEU A 390 29.89 -14.67 10.97
N ASP A 391 31.08 -15.18 11.29
CA ASP A 391 32.35 -14.48 11.13
C ASP A 391 32.95 -14.76 9.74
N SER A 392 32.49 -14.01 8.74
CA SER A 392 33.03 -14.04 7.37
C SER A 392 34.44 -13.42 7.23
N SER A 393 35.25 -13.49 8.30
CA SER A 393 36.66 -13.09 8.31
C SER A 393 37.64 -14.28 8.23
N ILE A 394 37.17 -15.53 8.21
CA ILE A 394 38.01 -16.69 7.91
C ILE A 394 37.64 -17.26 6.54
N SER A 395 38.00 -16.50 5.50
CA SER A 395 38.35 -17.08 4.22
C SER A 395 39.81 -16.75 3.98
N GLN A 396 40.71 -17.67 4.32
CA GLN A 396 41.91 -17.97 3.54
C GLN A 396 42.38 -19.40 3.84
N PRO A 397 43.02 -20.09 2.89
CA PRO A 397 43.34 -19.69 1.51
C PRO A 397 42.31 -20.17 0.46
#